data_AF-A0A1V5QG92-F1
#
_entry.id   AF-A0A1V5QG92-F1
#
_cell.length_a   1.000
_cell.length_b   1.000
_cell.length_c   1.000
_cell.angle_alpha   90.00
_cell.angle_beta   90.00
_cell.angle_gamma   90.00
#
_symmetry.space_group_name_H-M   'P 1'
#
loop_
_entity.id
_entity.type
_entity.pdbx_description
1 polymer ?
#
loop_
_entity_poly.entity_id
_entity_poly.type
_entity_poly.pdbx_seq_one_letter_code
_entity_poly.pdbx_strand_id
1 'polypeptide(L)'
;MVKAAERYGMKAAICLEEKTFFPGYAEVSSRADVLNVMEKQMRHVVETHGRSPAYLRWDGALVFFVFNYWGNGALGPNQLSPEEVREVLGRFDEPIVLVRGGADPAYFEAARGSYVWCLSAPERAAFYKEAGVAFAAGNLRYWVGGVSPGFDDTGVWGWGNGPRKTDRRGTDEYRDAWNQLLEYRPSAVQVITWNDFGEGTVIEPTEEFEFTFLDLTEEFIGRFSGRPVRAGDNRWPLRIHRMRKLVEKLPEASRPDWNEALDSMAMNVAMGRRFFMGWKLRRLESRIGRAVDQLSDRTAEEP
;
A
#
# COMPACT_ATOMS: atom_id res chain seq x y z
N MET A 1 11.90 -1.93 -4.39
CA MET A 1 10.44 -2.21 -4.52
C MET A 1 10.02 -2.66 -5.92
N VAL A 2 10.21 -1.87 -6.99
CA VAL A 2 9.70 -2.22 -8.34
C VAL A 2 10.14 -3.60 -8.84
N LYS A 3 11.43 -3.96 -8.68
CA LYS A 3 11.94 -5.31 -9.01
C LYS A 3 11.25 -6.44 -8.24
N ALA A 4 10.88 -6.20 -6.98
CA ALA A 4 10.16 -7.18 -6.18
C ALA A 4 8.70 -7.30 -6.66
N ALA A 5 8.06 -6.17 -6.98
CA ALA A 5 6.72 -6.18 -7.56
C ALA A 5 6.68 -6.99 -8.87
N GLU A 6 7.67 -6.80 -9.74
CA GLU A 6 7.81 -7.59 -10.97
C GLU A 6 7.92 -9.09 -10.70
N ARG A 7 8.78 -9.49 -9.75
CA ARG A 7 8.97 -10.89 -9.37
C ARG A 7 7.67 -11.56 -8.89
N TYR A 8 6.81 -10.81 -8.21
CA TYR A 8 5.59 -11.33 -7.58
C TYR A 8 4.30 -10.97 -8.32
N GLY A 9 4.39 -10.43 -9.54
CA GLY A 9 3.21 -10.07 -10.34
C GLY A 9 2.38 -8.93 -9.76
N MET A 10 2.99 -8.08 -8.92
CA MET A 10 2.37 -6.88 -8.36
C MET A 10 2.70 -5.64 -9.21
N LYS A 11 1.98 -4.55 -8.96
CA LYS A 11 2.33 -3.23 -9.46
C LYS A 11 2.92 -2.38 -8.33
N ALA A 12 3.73 -1.39 -8.70
CA ALA A 12 4.30 -0.40 -7.80
C ALA A 12 4.11 1.01 -8.38
N ALA A 13 3.73 1.96 -7.54
CA ALA A 13 3.73 3.39 -7.82
C ALA A 13 4.50 4.10 -6.71
N ILE A 14 4.96 5.32 -6.97
CA ILE A 14 5.59 6.17 -5.95
C ILE A 14 4.56 7.16 -5.43
N CYS A 15 4.50 7.31 -4.11
CA CYS A 15 3.85 8.44 -3.46
C CYS A 15 4.94 9.45 -3.09
N LEU A 16 4.97 10.59 -3.77
CA LEU A 16 5.89 11.68 -3.49
C LEU A 16 5.33 12.51 -2.34
N GLU A 17 6.16 12.79 -1.35
CA GLU A 17 5.84 13.74 -0.29
C GLU A 17 6.02 15.16 -0.84
N GLU A 18 4.93 15.91 -1.08
CA GLU A 18 4.99 17.24 -1.73
C GLU A 18 5.89 18.19 -0.94
N LYS A 19 5.94 18.05 0.40
CA LYS A 19 6.82 18.83 1.29
C LYS A 19 8.28 18.77 0.90
N THR A 20 8.74 17.67 0.27
CA THR A 20 10.13 17.49 -0.14
C THR A 20 10.54 18.39 -1.30
N PHE A 21 9.62 19.10 -1.93
CA PHE A 21 9.92 20.07 -2.99
C PHE A 21 10.18 21.48 -2.43
N PHE A 22 9.84 21.73 -1.16
CA PHE A 22 9.73 23.06 -0.57
C PHE A 22 10.87 23.38 0.42
N PRO A 23 11.07 24.68 0.76
CA PRO A 23 12.01 25.08 1.79
C PRO A 23 11.78 24.34 3.11
N GLY A 24 12.88 23.98 3.78
CA GLY A 24 12.88 23.15 4.99
C GLY A 24 13.12 21.67 4.71
N TYR A 25 12.89 21.21 3.47
CA TYR A 25 13.23 19.86 3.01
C TYR A 25 14.14 19.85 1.78
N ALA A 26 14.00 20.86 0.92
CA ALA A 26 14.88 21.10 -0.22
C ALA A 26 15.58 22.46 -0.10
N GLU A 27 16.79 22.53 -0.64
CA GLU A 27 17.54 23.77 -0.81
C GLU A 27 17.00 24.54 -2.02
N VAL A 28 15.93 25.31 -1.81
CA VAL A 28 15.21 26.06 -2.86
C VAL A 28 14.94 27.50 -2.42
N SER A 29 14.98 28.43 -3.37
CA SER A 29 14.83 29.88 -3.10
C SER A 29 13.72 30.55 -3.91
N SER A 30 13.12 29.84 -4.86
CA SER A 30 12.08 30.34 -5.76
C SER A 30 11.05 29.25 -6.09
N ARG A 31 9.88 29.65 -6.60
CA ARG A 31 8.89 28.68 -7.12
C ARG A 31 9.46 27.83 -8.25
N ALA A 32 10.27 28.42 -9.14
CA ALA A 32 10.92 27.69 -10.22
C ALA A 32 11.82 26.56 -9.69
N ASP A 33 12.55 26.79 -8.59
CA ASP A 33 13.36 25.75 -7.95
C ASP A 33 12.49 24.59 -7.44
N VAL A 34 11.33 24.89 -6.83
CA VAL A 34 10.35 23.88 -6.37
C VAL A 34 9.90 22.99 -7.54
N LEU A 35 9.54 23.59 -8.68
CA LEU A 35 9.15 22.87 -9.89
C LEU A 35 10.28 21.98 -10.41
N ASN A 36 11.52 22.50 -10.41
CA ASN A 36 12.70 21.75 -10.82
C ASN A 36 12.99 20.56 -9.89
N VAL A 37 12.74 20.69 -8.58
CA VAL A 37 12.88 19.57 -7.64
C VAL A 37 11.85 18.48 -7.92
N MET A 38 10.56 18.85 -8.07
CA MET A 38 9.51 17.87 -8.42
C MET A 38 9.85 17.16 -9.73
N GLU A 39 10.19 17.92 -10.77
CA GLU A 39 10.55 17.38 -12.08
C GLU A 39 11.74 16.40 -11.96
N LYS A 40 12.81 16.80 -11.27
CA LYS A 40 14.00 15.96 -11.08
C LYS A 40 13.66 14.65 -10.36
N GLN A 41 12.86 14.70 -9.30
CA GLN A 41 12.45 13.50 -8.56
C GLN A 41 11.59 12.58 -9.43
N MET A 42 10.62 13.12 -10.15
CA MET A 42 9.77 12.36 -11.06
C MET A 42 10.57 11.75 -12.21
N ARG A 43 11.47 12.53 -12.84
CA ARG A 43 12.33 12.08 -13.95
C ARG A 43 13.23 10.92 -13.52
N HIS A 44 13.79 10.97 -12.32
CA HIS A 44 14.54 9.85 -11.77
C HIS A 44 13.69 8.56 -11.68
N VAL A 45 12.43 8.66 -11.25
CA VAL A 45 11.52 7.49 -11.19
C VAL A 45 11.17 7.00 -12.61
N VAL A 46 10.87 7.91 -13.54
CA VAL A 46 10.56 7.57 -14.94
C VAL A 46 11.73 6.83 -15.59
N GLU A 47 12.94 7.35 -15.46
CA GLU A 47 14.15 6.75 -16.06
C GLU A 47 14.50 5.40 -15.42
N THR A 48 14.39 5.31 -14.09
CA THR A 48 14.80 4.10 -13.35
C THR A 48 13.75 2.99 -13.40
N HIS A 49 12.47 3.35 -13.43
CA HIS A 49 11.37 2.40 -13.22
C HIS A 49 10.26 2.50 -14.25
N GLY A 50 10.11 3.61 -14.97
CA GLY A 50 9.02 3.85 -15.91
C GLY A 50 8.89 2.73 -16.95
N ARG A 51 10.00 2.19 -17.46
CA ARG A 51 9.97 1.08 -18.45
C ARG A 51 9.60 -0.29 -17.88
N SER A 52 9.60 -0.46 -16.55
CA SER A 52 9.23 -1.74 -15.94
C SER A 52 7.74 -2.02 -16.18
N PRO A 53 7.37 -3.25 -16.57
CA PRO A 53 5.96 -3.65 -16.64
C PRO A 53 5.29 -3.66 -15.26
N ALA A 54 6.07 -3.66 -14.17
CA ALA A 54 5.57 -3.60 -12.81
C ALA A 54 5.32 -2.17 -12.32
N TYR A 55 5.74 -1.13 -13.04
CA TYR A 55 5.36 0.24 -12.68
C TYR A 55 3.89 0.48 -13.04
N LEU A 56 3.11 1.01 -12.10
CA LEU A 56 1.68 1.20 -12.25
C LEU A 56 1.39 2.17 -13.39
N ARG A 57 0.48 1.75 -14.28
CA ARG A 57 -0.10 2.58 -15.32
C ARG A 57 -1.61 2.53 -15.26
N TRP A 58 -2.25 3.63 -15.60
CA TRP A 58 -3.69 3.73 -15.79
C TRP A 58 -3.97 4.30 -17.18
N ASP A 59 -4.70 3.56 -18.02
CA ASP A 59 -4.93 3.91 -19.43
C ASP A 59 -3.66 4.31 -20.19
N GLY A 60 -2.57 3.56 -19.96
CA GLY A 60 -1.26 3.79 -20.57
C GLY A 60 -0.40 4.88 -19.93
N ALA A 61 -0.98 5.73 -19.07
CA ALA A 61 -0.26 6.80 -18.37
C ALA A 61 0.45 6.30 -17.11
N LEU A 62 1.64 6.82 -16.82
CA LEU A 62 2.38 6.57 -15.58
C LEU A 62 1.62 7.17 -14.39
N VAL A 63 1.45 6.40 -13.32
CA VAL A 63 0.74 6.86 -12.12
C VAL A 63 1.73 7.27 -11.03
N PHE A 64 1.64 8.53 -10.61
CA PHE A 64 2.34 9.05 -9.43
C PHE A 64 1.31 9.48 -8.40
N PHE A 65 1.49 9.10 -7.14
CA PHE A 65 0.75 9.71 -6.04
C PHE A 65 1.54 10.90 -5.51
N VAL A 66 0.85 11.91 -5.00
CA VAL A 66 1.45 13.02 -4.25
C VAL A 66 0.71 13.16 -2.93
N PHE A 67 1.43 13.03 -1.83
CA PHE A 67 0.93 13.38 -0.52
C PHE A 67 1.02 14.89 -0.35
N ASN A 68 -0.14 15.55 -0.35
CA ASN A 68 -0.23 17.00 -0.35
C ASN A 68 0.49 17.60 0.87
N TYR A 69 1.18 18.72 0.67
CA TYR A 69 1.69 19.53 1.77
C TYR A 69 0.71 20.68 2.04
N TRP A 70 0.70 21.27 3.23
CA TRP A 70 -0.36 22.22 3.62
C TRP A 70 0.23 23.48 4.29
N GLY A 71 -0.56 24.54 4.30
CA GLY A 71 -0.19 25.83 4.88
C GLY A 71 0.64 26.71 3.95
N ASN A 72 1.30 27.71 4.54
CA ASN A 72 2.18 28.65 3.84
C ASN A 72 3.60 28.55 4.39
N GLY A 73 4.58 28.77 3.52
CA GLY A 73 6.00 28.85 3.85
C GLY A 73 6.64 30.11 3.27
N ALA A 74 7.98 30.11 3.22
CA ALA A 74 8.77 31.25 2.74
C ALA A 74 8.50 31.64 1.28
N LEU A 75 7.96 30.73 0.47
CA LEU A 75 7.67 30.91 -0.95
C LEU A 75 6.16 30.93 -1.25
N GLY A 76 5.34 31.32 -0.25
CA GLY A 76 3.87 31.32 -0.37
C GLY A 76 3.25 29.96 -0.02
N PRO A 77 2.14 29.57 -0.68
CA PRO A 77 1.49 28.30 -0.42
C PRO A 77 2.44 27.10 -0.57
N ASN A 78 2.41 26.21 0.41
CA ASN A 78 3.20 24.98 0.43
C ASN A 78 2.62 23.88 -0.47
N GLN A 79 1.90 24.28 -1.51
CA GLN A 79 1.28 23.42 -2.52
C GLN A 79 1.61 23.95 -3.89
N LEU A 80 1.67 23.04 -4.86
CA LEU A 80 1.71 23.41 -6.27
C LEU A 80 0.32 23.87 -6.71
N SER A 81 0.23 24.96 -7.45
CA SER A 81 -1.01 25.39 -8.12
C SER A 81 -1.36 24.44 -9.29
N PRO A 82 -2.60 24.47 -9.80
CA PRO A 82 -2.95 23.71 -11.00
C PRO A 82 -2.07 24.06 -12.21
N GLU A 83 -1.67 25.32 -12.37
CA GLU A 83 -0.80 25.81 -13.46
C GLU A 83 0.62 25.24 -13.31
N GLU A 84 1.15 25.24 -12.09
CA GLU A 84 2.46 24.67 -11.77
C GLU A 84 2.49 23.15 -11.98
N VAL A 85 1.41 22.44 -11.61
CA VAL A 85 1.25 21.01 -11.93
C VAL A 85 1.26 20.80 -13.44
N ARG A 86 0.48 21.56 -14.21
CA ARG A 86 0.48 21.47 -15.68
C ARG A 86 1.87 21.75 -16.26
N GLU A 87 2.57 22.75 -15.72
CA GLU A 87 3.91 23.10 -16.17
C GLU A 87 4.89 21.94 -15.98
N VAL A 88 4.97 21.36 -14.78
CA VAL A 88 5.90 20.24 -14.52
C VAL A 88 5.53 19.02 -15.35
N LEU A 89 4.26 18.63 -15.38
CA LEU A 89 3.82 17.47 -16.16
C LEU A 89 4.04 17.67 -17.67
N GLY A 90 3.98 18.90 -18.17
CA GLY A 90 4.29 19.25 -19.56
C GLY A 90 5.76 19.09 -19.96
N ARG A 91 6.67 18.87 -18.99
CA ARG A 91 8.11 18.63 -19.24
C ARG A 91 8.43 17.13 -19.47
N PHE A 92 7.42 16.27 -19.52
CA PHE A 92 7.55 14.84 -19.74
C PHE A 92 6.92 14.44 -21.08
N ASP A 93 7.62 13.57 -21.83
CA ASP A 93 7.08 13.00 -23.06
C ASP A 93 6.06 11.89 -22.74
N GLU A 94 6.22 11.22 -21.60
CA GLU A 94 5.28 10.21 -21.13
C GLU A 94 3.99 10.83 -20.58
N PRO A 95 2.81 10.26 -20.91
CA PRO A 95 1.58 10.67 -20.26
C PRO A 95 1.62 10.30 -18.77
N ILE A 96 1.28 11.26 -17.90
CA ILE A 96 1.28 11.09 -16.45
C ILE A 96 -0.11 11.38 -15.88
N VAL A 97 -0.54 10.54 -14.95
CA VAL A 97 -1.63 10.81 -14.01
C VAL A 97 -1.03 11.07 -12.65
N LEU A 98 -1.21 12.28 -12.14
CA LEU A 98 -0.81 12.69 -10.80
C LEU A 98 -2.01 12.57 -9.86
N VAL A 99 -1.95 11.63 -8.92
CA VAL A 99 -3.02 11.33 -7.97
C VAL A 99 -2.82 12.18 -6.73
N ARG A 100 -3.56 13.28 -6.61
CA ARG A 100 -3.49 14.21 -5.47
C ARG A 100 -4.50 13.86 -4.38
N GLY A 101 -4.20 14.24 -3.14
CA GLY A 101 -5.12 14.03 -2.01
C GLY A 101 -6.31 14.98 -2.09
N GLY A 102 -7.52 14.47 -1.84
CA GLY A 102 -8.77 15.23 -1.87
C GLY A 102 -9.34 15.42 -3.28
N ALA A 103 -10.59 15.89 -3.34
CA ALA A 103 -11.34 16.08 -4.58
C ALA A 103 -11.52 17.57 -4.90
N ASP A 104 -10.42 18.31 -5.08
CA ASP A 104 -10.46 19.73 -5.46
C ASP A 104 -10.67 19.88 -6.99
N PRO A 105 -11.80 20.46 -7.44
CA PRO A 105 -12.09 20.64 -8.86
C PRO A 105 -11.04 21.43 -9.64
N ALA A 106 -10.32 22.34 -8.99
CA ALA A 106 -9.27 23.14 -9.64
C ALA A 106 -8.13 22.27 -10.19
N TYR A 107 -7.91 21.08 -9.59
CA TYR A 107 -6.82 20.18 -9.96
C TYR A 107 -7.22 19.06 -10.90
N PHE A 108 -8.51 18.78 -11.10
CA PHE A 108 -8.94 17.60 -11.86
C PHE A 108 -8.35 17.53 -13.25
N GLU A 109 -8.36 18.64 -14.00
CA GLU A 109 -7.76 18.65 -15.34
C GLU A 109 -6.23 18.69 -15.34
N ALA A 110 -5.62 19.31 -14.33
CA ALA A 110 -4.17 19.44 -14.23
C ALA A 110 -3.51 18.12 -13.81
N ALA A 111 -4.04 17.48 -12.78
CA ALA A 111 -3.49 16.29 -12.15
C ALA A 111 -4.09 14.98 -12.71
N ARG A 112 -5.37 15.00 -13.11
CA ARG A 112 -6.13 13.87 -13.68
C ARG A 112 -6.33 12.68 -12.72
N GLY A 113 -5.81 12.74 -11.50
CA GLY A 113 -6.01 11.73 -10.48
C GLY A 113 -6.32 12.31 -9.10
N SER A 114 -7.07 11.55 -8.30
CA SER A 114 -7.46 11.96 -6.95
C SER A 114 -7.58 10.75 -6.00
N TYR A 115 -7.23 10.92 -4.73
CA TYR A 115 -7.40 9.91 -3.69
C TYR A 115 -7.86 10.50 -2.36
N VAL A 116 -8.37 9.66 -1.45
CA VAL A 116 -8.80 10.04 -0.10
C VAL A 116 -7.89 9.46 0.98
N TRP A 117 -7.65 10.20 2.07
CA TRP A 117 -6.84 9.75 3.22
C TRP A 117 -7.57 9.97 4.54
N CYS A 118 -7.83 8.88 5.28
CA CYS A 118 -8.35 8.89 6.66
C CYS A 118 -9.50 9.88 6.98
N LEU A 119 -10.38 10.16 6.01
CA LEU A 119 -11.51 11.07 6.18
C LEU A 119 -12.63 10.41 7.00
N SER A 120 -13.42 11.22 7.70
CA SER A 120 -14.66 10.76 8.35
C SER A 120 -15.69 10.30 7.30
N ALA A 121 -16.71 9.54 7.71
CA ALA A 121 -17.77 9.08 6.82
C ALA A 121 -18.43 10.19 5.96
N PRO A 122 -18.85 11.36 6.50
CA PRO A 122 -19.43 12.42 5.68
C PRO A 122 -18.42 13.05 4.71
N GLU A 123 -17.17 13.23 5.13
CA GLU A 123 -16.11 13.76 4.27
C GLU A 123 -15.74 12.80 3.13
N ARG A 124 -15.69 11.48 3.42
CA ARG A 124 -15.55 10.43 2.39
C ARG A 124 -16.70 10.46 1.40
N ALA A 125 -17.95 10.63 1.86
CA ALA A 125 -19.11 10.74 0.97
C ALA A 125 -19.00 11.96 0.05
N ALA A 126 -18.58 13.11 0.59
CA ALA A 126 -18.36 14.32 -0.19
C ALA A 126 -17.28 14.13 -1.25
N PHE A 127 -16.14 13.54 -0.88
CA PHE A 127 -15.08 13.15 -1.81
C PHE A 127 -15.62 12.25 -2.93
N TYR A 128 -16.32 11.17 -2.59
CA TYR A 128 -16.80 10.22 -3.58
C TYR A 128 -17.82 10.82 -4.54
N LYS A 129 -18.69 11.70 -4.05
CA LYS A 129 -19.65 12.42 -4.89
C LYS A 129 -18.92 13.33 -5.89
N GLU A 130 -18.00 14.15 -5.40
CA GLU A 130 -17.28 15.12 -6.24
C GLU A 130 -16.38 14.42 -7.26
N ALA A 131 -15.54 13.48 -6.81
CA ALA A 131 -14.64 12.73 -7.68
C ALA A 131 -15.42 11.86 -8.68
N GLY A 132 -16.54 11.25 -8.27
CA GLY A 132 -17.39 10.46 -9.15
C GLY A 132 -18.03 11.29 -10.26
N VAL A 133 -18.53 12.49 -9.95
CA VAL A 133 -19.07 13.43 -10.96
C VAL A 133 -17.98 13.85 -11.94
N ALA A 134 -16.80 14.22 -11.43
CA ALA A 134 -15.67 14.61 -12.28
C ALA A 134 -15.14 13.47 -13.15
N PHE A 135 -15.14 12.23 -12.65
CA PHE A 135 -14.78 11.05 -13.42
C PHE A 135 -15.80 10.78 -14.54
N ALA A 136 -17.10 10.85 -14.24
CA ALA A 136 -18.16 10.69 -15.24
C ALA A 136 -18.13 11.78 -16.32
N ALA A 137 -17.68 12.99 -15.98
CA ALA A 137 -17.49 14.10 -16.92
C ALA A 137 -16.19 14.01 -17.74
N GLY A 138 -15.29 13.05 -17.44
CA GLY A 138 -13.98 12.91 -18.10
C GLY A 138 -12.90 13.89 -17.61
N ASN A 139 -13.17 14.64 -16.54
CA ASN A 139 -12.22 15.57 -15.94
C ASN A 139 -11.16 14.82 -15.11
N LEU A 140 -11.58 13.78 -14.38
CA LEU A 140 -10.71 12.81 -13.72
C LEU A 140 -10.58 11.53 -14.54
N ARG A 141 -9.38 10.94 -14.56
CA ARG A 141 -9.11 9.64 -15.21
C ARG A 141 -8.97 8.50 -14.20
N TYR A 142 -8.50 8.79 -13.01
CA TYR A 142 -8.23 7.79 -11.99
C TYR A 142 -8.56 8.33 -10.61
N TRP A 143 -9.57 7.74 -9.96
CA TRP A 143 -9.95 8.14 -8.60
C TRP A 143 -9.91 6.93 -7.68
N VAL A 144 -9.29 7.11 -6.52
CA VAL A 144 -8.95 6.05 -5.60
C VAL A 144 -9.72 6.26 -4.31
N GLY A 145 -10.59 5.32 -3.97
CA GLY A 145 -11.25 5.33 -2.68
C GLY A 145 -10.34 4.81 -1.58
N GLY A 146 -10.66 5.13 -0.34
CA GLY A 146 -9.82 4.84 0.81
C GLY A 146 -10.61 4.15 1.90
N VAL A 147 -9.99 3.14 2.50
CA VAL A 147 -10.52 2.42 3.65
C VAL A 147 -9.44 2.36 4.72
N SER A 148 -9.82 2.70 5.95
CA SER A 148 -8.92 2.67 7.09
C SER A 148 -9.64 2.03 8.28
N PRO A 149 -8.97 1.18 9.08
CA PRO A 149 -9.63 0.52 10.20
C PRO A 149 -9.97 1.49 11.33
N GLY A 150 -9.40 2.70 11.30
CA GLY A 150 -9.49 3.76 12.29
C GLY A 150 -8.22 4.59 12.18
N PHE A 151 -8.07 5.58 13.05
CA PHE A 151 -6.90 6.46 13.07
C PHE A 151 -6.57 6.77 14.52
N ASP A 152 -5.31 6.66 14.92
CA ASP A 152 -4.85 7.00 16.26
C ASP A 152 -3.37 7.38 16.22
N ASP A 153 -3.09 8.70 16.18
CA ASP A 153 -1.73 9.24 16.24
C ASP A 153 -1.33 9.73 17.65
N THR A 154 -2.06 9.28 18.68
CA THR A 154 -1.79 9.66 20.08
C THR A 154 -0.39 9.26 20.53
N GLY A 155 0.11 8.10 20.05
CA GLY A 155 1.44 7.59 20.38
C GLY A 155 2.60 8.45 19.86
N VAL A 156 2.35 9.30 18.86
CA VAL A 156 3.32 10.26 18.28
C VAL A 156 2.91 11.72 18.52
N TRP A 157 1.87 11.94 19.33
CA TRP A 157 1.32 13.26 19.64
C TRP A 157 0.99 14.12 18.40
N GLY A 158 0.51 13.48 17.32
CA GLY A 158 0.26 14.16 16.04
C GLY A 158 1.49 14.92 15.51
N TRP A 159 2.69 14.47 15.85
CA TRP A 159 3.97 15.14 15.54
C TRP A 159 4.01 16.61 15.99
N GLY A 160 3.37 16.93 17.11
CA GLY A 160 3.30 18.29 17.66
C GLY A 160 2.05 19.09 17.26
N ASN A 161 1.22 18.58 16.34
CA ASN A 161 -0.03 19.24 15.93
C ASN A 161 -1.23 18.90 16.82
N GLY A 162 -1.01 18.08 17.86
CA GLY A 162 -2.06 17.54 18.72
C GLY A 162 -2.60 16.21 18.19
N PRO A 163 -2.97 15.30 19.10
CA PRO A 163 -3.41 13.97 18.70
C PRO A 163 -4.81 14.00 18.09
N ARG A 164 -5.04 13.11 17.13
CA ARG A 164 -6.28 12.85 16.43
C ARG A 164 -6.63 11.37 16.60
N LYS A 165 -7.91 11.09 16.76
CA LYS A 165 -8.40 9.72 16.93
C LYS A 165 -9.76 9.51 16.27
N THR A 166 -9.83 8.48 15.44
CA THR A 166 -11.05 7.85 14.95
C THR A 166 -11.06 6.43 15.49
N ASP A 167 -11.98 6.14 16.41
CA ASP A 167 -12.10 4.82 17.02
C ASP A 167 -12.48 3.76 15.97
N ARG A 168 -11.76 2.62 16.00
CA ARG A 168 -12.02 1.45 15.17
C ARG A 168 -13.40 0.85 15.44
N ARG A 169 -13.91 0.99 16.67
CA ARG A 169 -15.16 0.37 17.15
C ARG A 169 -15.16 -1.14 16.85
N GLY A 170 -14.09 -1.81 17.30
CA GLY A 170 -13.78 -3.18 16.84
C GLY A 170 -13.44 -3.19 15.35
N THR A 171 -14.31 -3.79 14.53
CA THR A 171 -14.16 -3.81 13.07
C THR A 171 -15.09 -2.85 12.34
N ASP A 172 -15.96 -2.15 13.06
CA ASP A 172 -17.11 -1.49 12.46
C ASP A 172 -16.70 -0.28 11.62
N GLU A 173 -15.73 0.53 12.05
CA GLU A 173 -15.22 1.64 11.20
C GLU A 173 -14.68 1.11 9.87
N TYR A 174 -13.96 -0.01 9.90
CA TYR A 174 -13.43 -0.60 8.67
C TYR A 174 -14.55 -1.09 7.74
N ARG A 175 -15.55 -1.77 8.32
CA ARG A 175 -16.71 -2.28 7.57
C ARG A 175 -17.54 -1.14 6.99
N ASP A 176 -17.75 -0.07 7.75
CA ASP A 176 -18.48 1.12 7.33
C ASP A 176 -17.77 1.81 6.16
N ALA A 177 -16.45 2.02 6.27
CA ALA A 177 -15.64 2.60 5.20
C ALA A 177 -15.71 1.75 3.91
N TRP A 178 -15.62 0.43 4.03
CA TRP A 178 -15.75 -0.49 2.90
C TRP A 178 -17.15 -0.50 2.27
N ASN A 179 -18.20 -0.58 3.09
CA ASN A 179 -19.58 -0.58 2.61
C ASN A 179 -19.88 0.72 1.85
N GLN A 180 -19.45 1.87 2.39
CA GLN A 180 -19.54 3.15 1.71
C GLN A 180 -18.77 3.12 0.37
N LEU A 181 -17.52 2.64 0.35
CA LEU A 181 -16.74 2.55 -0.89
C LEU A 181 -17.44 1.72 -1.98
N LEU A 182 -18.11 0.63 -1.59
CA LEU A 182 -18.83 -0.26 -2.52
C LEU A 182 -20.05 0.37 -3.18
N GLU A 183 -20.64 1.40 -2.58
CA GLU A 183 -21.74 2.18 -3.17
C GLU A 183 -21.25 3.04 -4.35
N TYR A 184 -20.03 3.57 -4.25
CA TYR A 184 -19.49 4.53 -5.22
C TYR A 184 -18.61 3.89 -6.31
N ARG A 185 -18.02 2.70 -6.05
CA ARG A 185 -17.21 1.92 -7.02
C ARG A 185 -16.09 2.75 -7.69
N PRO A 186 -15.11 3.26 -6.91
CA PRO A 186 -13.95 3.98 -7.47
C PRO A 186 -13.11 3.14 -8.42
N SER A 187 -12.21 3.77 -9.19
CA SER A 187 -11.29 3.07 -10.10
C SER A 187 -10.39 2.07 -9.36
N ALA A 188 -10.03 2.38 -8.12
CA ALA A 188 -9.23 1.53 -7.25
C ALA A 188 -9.55 1.78 -5.77
N VAL A 189 -9.04 0.89 -4.92
CA VAL A 189 -9.12 1.00 -3.46
C VAL A 189 -7.72 1.11 -2.88
N GLN A 190 -7.52 2.13 -2.05
CA GLN A 190 -6.38 2.29 -1.17
C GLN A 190 -6.73 1.76 0.21
N VAL A 191 -5.97 0.78 0.67
CA VAL A 191 -6.03 0.31 2.06
C VAL A 191 -5.03 1.13 2.87
N ILE A 192 -5.54 1.88 3.84
CA ILE A 192 -4.80 2.85 4.64
C ILE A 192 -4.70 2.28 6.06
N THR A 193 -3.58 1.67 6.45
CA THR A 193 -2.35 1.37 5.68
C THR A 193 -1.93 -0.08 5.90
N TRP A 194 -0.91 -0.55 5.17
CA TRP A 194 -0.27 -1.81 5.53
C TRP A 194 0.28 -1.75 6.96
N ASN A 195 1.18 -0.80 7.25
CA ASN A 195 2.00 -0.82 8.46
C ASN A 195 2.36 0.57 9.04
N ASP A 196 1.48 1.57 8.93
CA ASP A 196 1.68 2.83 9.65
C ASP A 196 1.21 2.72 11.11
N PHE A 197 2.15 2.30 11.96
CA PHE A 197 1.95 2.20 13.41
C PHE A 197 1.85 3.56 14.08
N GLY A 198 2.44 4.61 13.50
CA GLY A 198 2.42 5.95 14.06
C GLY A 198 1.03 6.58 14.01
N GLU A 199 0.28 6.29 12.95
CA GLU A 199 -1.12 6.71 12.78
C GLU A 199 -2.14 5.68 13.27
N GLY A 200 -1.70 4.52 13.75
CA GLY A 200 -2.62 3.47 14.19
C GLY A 200 -3.56 2.95 13.09
N THR A 201 -3.19 3.10 11.81
CA THR A 201 -4.00 2.69 10.65
C THR A 201 -3.66 1.27 10.15
N VAL A 202 -2.78 0.57 10.85
CA VAL A 202 -2.21 -0.75 10.48
C VAL A 202 -3.30 -1.81 10.25
N ILE A 203 -3.18 -2.51 9.11
CA ILE A 203 -3.89 -3.76 8.78
C ILE A 203 -2.98 -4.98 8.67
N GLU A 204 -1.65 -4.79 8.67
CA GLU A 204 -0.67 -5.89 8.79
C GLU A 204 -0.98 -6.73 10.04
N PRO A 205 -0.87 -8.07 9.98
CA PRO A 205 -1.11 -8.90 11.14
C PRO A 205 -0.24 -8.55 12.35
N THR A 206 -0.88 -8.29 13.49
CA THR A 206 -0.25 -8.01 14.79
C THR A 206 -0.68 -9.03 15.84
N GLU A 207 -0.09 -8.98 17.05
CA GLU A 207 -0.57 -9.78 18.18
C GLU A 207 -2.00 -9.41 18.60
N GLU A 208 -2.36 -8.12 18.51
CA GLU A 208 -3.66 -7.61 18.92
C GLU A 208 -4.79 -8.00 17.95
N PHE A 209 -4.53 -7.92 16.64
CA PHE A 209 -5.57 -8.07 15.62
C PHE A 209 -5.46 -9.37 14.82
N GLU A 210 -4.37 -10.12 15.00
CA GLU A 210 -4.03 -11.30 14.20
C GLU A 210 -4.29 -11.05 12.71
N PHE A 211 -5.13 -11.85 12.06
CA PHE A 211 -5.45 -11.72 10.63
C PHE A 211 -6.76 -10.97 10.36
N THR A 212 -7.40 -10.39 11.38
CA THR A 212 -8.76 -9.84 11.30
C THR A 212 -8.91 -8.85 10.15
N PHE A 213 -8.09 -7.80 10.10
CA PHE A 213 -8.22 -6.78 9.05
C PHE A 213 -7.79 -7.27 7.67
N LEU A 214 -6.85 -8.22 7.59
CA LEU A 214 -6.43 -8.82 6.32
C LEU A 214 -7.54 -9.71 5.73
N ASP A 215 -8.22 -10.50 6.58
CA ASP A 215 -9.37 -11.31 6.17
C ASP A 215 -10.55 -10.45 5.70
N LEU A 216 -10.85 -9.36 6.43
CA LEU A 216 -11.86 -8.39 6.04
C LEU A 216 -11.53 -7.74 4.70
N THR A 217 -10.27 -7.32 4.53
CA THR A 217 -9.78 -6.77 3.27
C THR A 217 -10.05 -7.74 2.12
N GLU A 218 -9.75 -9.03 2.30
CA GLU A 218 -9.98 -10.03 1.26
C GLU A 218 -11.46 -10.24 0.95
N GLU A 219 -12.31 -10.29 1.98
CA GLU A 219 -13.76 -10.40 1.85
C GLU A 219 -14.33 -9.24 1.01
N PHE A 220 -13.98 -8.01 1.37
CA PHE A 220 -14.48 -6.82 0.69
C PHE A 220 -13.88 -6.63 -0.70
N ILE A 221 -12.60 -6.97 -0.92
CA ILE A 221 -12.04 -7.02 -2.28
C ILE A 221 -12.80 -8.07 -3.11
N GLY A 222 -13.22 -9.19 -2.53
CA GLY A 222 -14.10 -10.16 -3.18
C GLY A 222 -15.41 -9.54 -3.65
N ARG A 223 -16.06 -8.73 -2.80
CA ARG A 223 -17.28 -7.97 -3.14
C ARG A 223 -17.03 -6.88 -4.21
N PHE A 224 -15.87 -6.21 -4.15
CA PHE A 224 -15.53 -5.12 -5.06
C PHE A 224 -15.17 -5.62 -6.46
N SER A 225 -14.33 -6.66 -6.54
CA SER A 225 -13.74 -7.16 -7.80
C SER A 225 -14.41 -8.42 -8.35
N GLY A 226 -15.26 -9.10 -7.56
CA GLY A 226 -15.82 -10.40 -7.90
C GLY A 226 -14.84 -11.57 -7.75
N ARG A 227 -13.61 -11.32 -7.26
CA ARG A 227 -12.64 -12.40 -7.06
C ARG A 227 -13.08 -13.36 -5.92
N PRO A 228 -12.79 -14.66 -6.01
CA PRO A 228 -13.08 -15.59 -4.91
C PRO A 228 -12.33 -15.23 -3.63
N VAL A 229 -13.03 -15.29 -2.49
CA VAL A 229 -12.50 -15.02 -1.15
C VAL A 229 -11.92 -16.30 -0.53
N ARG A 230 -10.74 -16.16 0.07
CA ARG A 230 -9.87 -17.27 0.44
C ARG A 230 -9.04 -16.99 1.70
N ALA A 231 -9.67 -16.34 2.67
CA ALA A 231 -9.09 -15.84 3.94
C ALA A 231 -8.11 -16.80 4.64
N GLY A 232 -8.35 -18.12 4.60
CA GLY A 232 -7.43 -19.11 5.18
C GLY A 232 -5.99 -19.05 4.63
N ASP A 233 -5.78 -18.52 3.42
CA ASP A 233 -4.45 -18.37 2.82
C ASP A 233 -3.62 -17.27 3.47
N ASN A 234 -4.28 -16.29 4.10
CA ASN A 234 -3.58 -15.18 4.75
C ASN A 234 -2.62 -15.67 5.84
N ARG A 235 -2.83 -16.89 6.37
CA ARG A 235 -1.99 -17.51 7.39
C ARG A 235 -0.74 -18.20 6.81
N TRP A 236 -0.71 -18.47 5.50
CA TRP A 236 0.37 -19.25 4.89
C TRP A 236 1.75 -18.58 5.02
N PRO A 237 1.91 -17.26 4.82
CA PRO A 237 3.20 -16.60 5.03
C PRO A 237 3.75 -16.79 6.44
N LEU A 238 2.90 -16.63 7.47
CA LEU A 238 3.31 -16.83 8.86
C LEU A 238 3.68 -18.28 9.16
N ARG A 239 2.95 -19.25 8.60
CA ARG A 239 3.30 -20.68 8.73
C ARG A 239 4.63 -20.99 8.07
N ILE A 240 4.90 -20.45 6.88
CA ILE A 240 6.18 -20.61 6.19
C ILE A 240 7.31 -19.99 7.03
N HIS A 241 7.11 -18.80 7.56
CA HIS A 241 8.07 -18.16 8.44
C HIS A 241 8.38 -19.01 9.69
N ARG A 242 7.35 -19.51 10.38
CA ARG A 242 7.52 -20.39 11.55
C ARG A 242 8.28 -21.68 11.19
N MET A 243 7.99 -22.28 10.04
CA MET A 243 8.76 -23.45 9.56
C MET A 243 10.23 -23.11 9.31
N ARG A 244 10.56 -21.92 8.80
CA ARG A 244 11.97 -21.49 8.67
C ARG A 244 12.66 -21.40 10.03
N LYS A 245 12.00 -20.84 11.05
CA LYS A 245 12.52 -20.80 12.43
C LYS A 245 12.73 -22.19 13.03
N LEU A 246 11.94 -23.18 12.63
CA LEU A 246 12.16 -24.57 13.01
C LEU A 246 13.36 -25.18 12.28
N VAL A 247 13.51 -24.94 10.98
CA VAL A 247 14.64 -25.43 10.17
C VAL A 247 15.97 -24.86 10.67
N GLU A 248 16.00 -23.63 11.19
CA GLU A 248 17.19 -23.05 11.84
C GLU A 248 17.73 -23.89 13.00
N LYS A 249 16.90 -24.71 13.65
CA LYS A 249 17.31 -25.61 14.74
C LYS A 249 17.97 -26.90 14.24
N LEU A 250 17.79 -27.26 12.97
CA LEU A 250 18.35 -28.48 12.38
C LEU A 250 19.85 -28.34 12.09
N PRO A 251 20.61 -29.44 11.95
CA PRO A 251 22.01 -29.40 11.54
C PRO A 251 22.19 -28.67 10.21
N GLU A 252 23.21 -27.80 10.12
CA GLU A 252 23.44 -26.91 8.98
C GLU A 252 23.46 -27.65 7.64
N ALA A 253 24.11 -28.81 7.59
CA ALA A 253 24.21 -29.66 6.40
C ALA A 253 22.85 -30.12 5.84
N SER A 254 21.78 -30.15 6.65
CA SER A 254 20.44 -30.57 6.24
C SER A 254 19.53 -29.41 5.81
N ARG A 255 19.89 -28.17 6.13
CA ARG A 255 19.05 -26.98 5.90
C ARG A 255 18.80 -26.63 4.43
N PRO A 256 19.76 -26.82 3.48
CA PRO A 256 19.56 -26.42 2.08
C PRO A 256 18.27 -26.98 1.45
N ASP A 257 18.02 -28.28 1.57
CA ASP A 257 16.84 -28.93 0.98
C ASP A 257 15.52 -28.42 1.58
N TRP A 258 15.50 -28.16 2.90
CA TRP A 258 14.33 -27.58 3.55
C TRP A 258 14.08 -26.14 3.10
N ASN A 259 15.15 -25.34 3.00
CA ASN A 259 15.06 -23.96 2.56
C ASN A 259 14.59 -23.87 1.11
N GLU A 260 15.08 -24.73 0.22
CA GLU A 260 14.61 -24.81 -1.16
C GLU A 260 13.10 -25.12 -1.24
N ALA A 261 12.63 -26.08 -0.43
CA ALA A 261 11.21 -26.41 -0.36
C ALA A 261 10.36 -25.24 0.17
N LEU A 262 10.85 -24.51 1.17
CA LEU A 262 10.19 -23.34 1.74
C LEU A 262 10.22 -22.13 0.80
N ASP A 263 11.29 -21.95 0.03
CA ASP A 263 11.41 -20.92 -1.02
C ASP A 263 10.40 -21.18 -2.14
N SER A 264 10.33 -22.43 -2.60
CA SER A 264 9.34 -22.86 -3.59
C SER A 264 7.91 -22.64 -3.08
N MET A 265 7.64 -22.97 -1.82
CA MET A 265 6.34 -22.69 -1.19
C MET A 265 6.03 -21.19 -1.17
N ALA A 266 6.95 -20.37 -0.65
CA ALA A 266 6.79 -18.92 -0.57
C ALA A 266 6.54 -18.29 -1.95
N MET A 267 7.27 -18.74 -2.98
CA MET A 267 7.10 -18.25 -4.35
C MET A 267 5.71 -18.60 -4.91
N ASN A 268 5.23 -19.82 -4.67
CA ASN A 268 3.89 -20.21 -5.11
C ASN A 268 2.80 -19.40 -4.41
N VAL A 269 2.94 -19.13 -3.10
CA VAL A 269 2.02 -18.24 -2.37
C VAL A 269 2.03 -16.84 -2.97
N ALA A 270 3.20 -16.24 -3.17
CA ALA A 270 3.34 -14.89 -3.71
C ALA A 270 2.76 -14.75 -5.12
N MET A 271 2.86 -15.80 -5.95
CA MET A 271 2.29 -15.84 -7.30
C MET A 271 0.81 -16.26 -7.34
N GLY A 272 0.15 -16.44 -6.19
CA GLY A 272 -1.26 -16.88 -6.13
C GLY A 272 -1.51 -18.30 -6.65
N ARG A 273 -0.46 -19.13 -6.77
CA ARG A 273 -0.55 -20.51 -7.30
C ARG A 273 -1.03 -21.43 -6.19
N ARG A 274 -2.29 -21.88 -6.27
CA ARG A 274 -2.95 -22.63 -5.19
C ARG A 274 -3.02 -24.15 -5.36
N PHE A 275 -2.76 -24.68 -6.54
CA PHE A 275 -3.02 -26.10 -6.83
C PHE A 275 -2.28 -27.03 -5.86
N PHE A 276 -3.04 -27.80 -5.06
CA PHE A 276 -2.57 -28.65 -3.96
C PHE A 276 -1.79 -27.97 -2.82
N MET A 277 -1.71 -26.64 -2.76
CA MET A 277 -0.87 -25.92 -1.80
C MET A 277 -1.21 -26.22 -0.35
N GLY A 278 -2.50 -26.23 0.02
CA GLY A 278 -2.89 -26.52 1.40
C GLY A 278 -2.42 -27.89 1.89
N TRP A 279 -2.44 -28.91 1.02
CA TRP A 279 -1.91 -30.24 1.34
C TRP A 279 -0.38 -30.24 1.40
N LYS A 280 0.30 -29.64 0.40
CA LYS A 280 1.77 -29.54 0.37
C LYS A 280 2.30 -28.82 1.61
N LEU A 281 1.64 -27.73 2.02
CA LEU A 281 1.99 -26.94 3.19
C LEU A 281 1.88 -27.78 4.47
N ARG A 282 0.75 -28.47 4.69
CA ARG A 282 0.58 -29.38 5.85
C ARG A 282 1.59 -30.52 5.87
N ARG A 283 1.88 -31.10 4.70
CA ARG A 283 2.86 -32.18 4.56
C ARG A 283 4.27 -31.68 4.90
N LEU A 284 4.65 -30.49 4.43
CA LEU A 284 5.96 -29.90 4.72
C LEU A 284 6.10 -29.57 6.21
N GLU A 285 5.09 -28.93 6.80
CA GLU A 285 5.04 -28.60 8.23
C GLU A 285 5.20 -29.84 9.11
N SER A 286 4.46 -30.92 8.80
CA SER A 286 4.56 -32.19 9.50
C SER A 286 5.93 -32.87 9.36
N ARG A 287 6.59 -32.74 8.20
CA ARG A 287 7.93 -33.29 7.98
C ARG A 287 9.00 -32.52 8.74
N ILE A 288 8.93 -31.19 8.75
CA ILE A 288 9.86 -30.32 9.49
C ILE A 288 9.69 -30.55 10.99
N GLY A 289 8.46 -30.60 11.49
CA GLY A 289 8.18 -30.89 12.90
C GLY A 289 8.84 -32.19 13.36
N ARG A 290 8.58 -33.30 12.66
CA ARG A 290 9.22 -34.60 12.98
C ARG A 290 10.75 -34.56 12.97
N ALA A 291 11.35 -33.83 12.03
CA ALA A 291 12.80 -33.73 11.96
C ALA A 291 13.39 -32.98 13.16
N VAL A 292 12.69 -31.96 13.65
CA VAL A 292 13.09 -31.21 14.85
C VAL A 292 12.89 -32.07 16.10
N ASP A 293 11.74 -32.75 16.24
CA ASP A 293 11.46 -33.62 17.40
C ASP A 293 12.51 -34.72 17.52
N GLN A 294 12.86 -35.39 16.40
CA GLN A 294 13.91 -36.41 16.36
C GLN A 294 15.29 -35.89 16.75
N LEU A 295 15.60 -34.62 16.47
CA LEU A 295 16.85 -34.01 16.91
C LEU A 295 16.83 -33.78 18.42
N SER A 296 15.71 -33.28 18.95
CA SER A 296 15.53 -33.05 20.39
C SER A 296 15.65 -34.35 21.20
N ASP A 297 15.04 -35.44 20.72
CA ASP A 297 15.15 -36.76 21.36
C ASP A 297 16.60 -37.26 21.40
N ARG A 298 17.34 -37.14 20.29
CA ARG A 298 18.75 -37.56 20.23
C ARG A 298 19.66 -36.73 21.14
N THR A 299 19.43 -35.43 21.25
CA THR A 299 20.18 -34.57 22.19
C THR A 299 19.83 -34.81 23.65
N ALA A 300 18.66 -35.40 23.95
CA ALA A 300 18.28 -35.78 25.31
C ALA A 300 18.86 -37.14 25.73
N GLU A 301 19.23 -37.98 24.76
CA GLU A 301 19.83 -39.32 24.99
C GLU A 301 21.37 -39.31 25.02
N GLU A 302 22.03 -38.24 24.58
CA GLU A 302 23.50 -38.06 24.71
C GLU A 302 23.85 -37.32 26.02
N PRO A 303 24.54 -37.97 26.99
CA PRO A 303 24.90 -37.39 28.29
C PRO A 303 26.03 -36.36 28.24
#